data_AF-A0A0N4X7R0-F1
#
_entry.id   AF-A0A0N4X7R0-F1
#
_cell.length_a   1.000
_cell.length_b   1.000
_cell.length_c   1.000
_cell.angle_alpha   90.00
_cell.angle_beta   90.00
_cell.angle_gamma   90.00
#
_symmetry.space_group_name_H-M   'P 1'
#
loop_
_entity.id
_entity.type
_entity.pdbx_description
1 polymer ?
#
loop_
_entity_poly.entity_id
_entity_poly.type
_entity_poly.pdbx_seq_one_letter_code
_entity_poly.pdbx_strand_id
1 'polypeptide(L)'
;MATTANDNDYLTLETVQYIFTVCVRLQLPHEIRYLAVFIFTSFMRIHSAQVLDFLSYVKMSSSRRLREWEKVEANLSRQTTLRMLSSIQIASKALSYHDSLSSKQICSCLRSLGFAYTQRAALKSELRILKTLDFCLPQSPLVYSETLLKSVGW
;
A
#
# COMPACT_ATOMS: atom_id res chain seq x y z
N MET A 1 9.94 0.27 24.98
CA MET A 1 8.56 0.73 24.78
C MET A 1 8.58 2.24 24.61
N ALA A 2 8.44 2.72 23.38
CA ALA A 2 8.25 4.13 23.04
C ALA A 2 7.28 4.18 21.86
N THR A 3 6.01 3.89 22.14
CA THR A 3 4.88 4.07 21.23
C THR A 3 4.39 5.50 21.38
N THR A 4 4.89 6.43 20.56
CA THR A 4 4.36 7.79 20.53
C THR A 4 4.48 8.40 19.14
N ALA A 5 3.30 8.66 18.55
CA ALA A 5 3.00 9.64 17.50
C ALA A 5 3.17 9.31 16.00
N ASN A 6 3.88 8.25 15.57
CA ASN A 6 4.29 8.12 14.15
C ASN A 6 3.80 6.87 13.39
N ASP A 7 2.95 6.03 13.98
CA ASP A 7 2.55 4.75 13.37
C ASP A 7 1.49 4.89 12.25
N ASN A 8 0.80 6.04 12.18
CA ASN A 8 -0.36 6.26 11.31
C ASN A 8 -0.17 7.36 10.25
N ASP A 9 1.05 7.85 10.00
CA ASP A 9 1.29 8.98 9.08
C ASP A 9 0.71 8.76 7.67
N TYR A 10 0.62 7.50 7.24
CA TYR A 10 0.06 7.12 5.95
C TYR A 10 -1.38 6.60 6.03
N LEU A 11 -1.91 6.38 7.23
CA LEU A 11 -3.29 5.97 7.46
C LEU A 11 -4.18 7.21 7.62
N THR A 12 -4.36 7.94 6.51
CA THR A 12 -5.22 9.14 6.48
C THR A 12 -6.62 8.83 5.96
N LEU A 13 -7.58 9.70 6.26
CA LEU A 13 -8.96 9.57 5.77
C LEU A 13 -9.00 9.53 4.24
N GLU A 14 -8.23 10.38 3.57
CA GLU A 14 -8.19 10.47 2.10
C GLU A 14 -7.64 9.18 1.50
N THR A 15 -6.60 8.61 2.11
CA THR A 15 -6.00 7.34 1.68
C THR A 15 -7.01 6.20 1.78
N VAL A 16 -7.70 6.09 2.93
CA VAL A 16 -8.71 5.06 3.18
C VAL A 16 -9.88 5.23 2.21
N GLN A 17 -10.43 6.43 2.08
CA GLN A 17 -11.55 6.74 1.18
C GLN A 17 -11.19 6.42 -0.27
N TYR A 18 -9.98 6.76 -0.72
CA TYR A 18 -9.55 6.47 -2.09
C TYR A 18 -9.50 4.97 -2.34
N ILE A 19 -8.80 4.21 -1.49
CA ILE A 19 -8.66 2.75 -1.62
C ILE A 19 -10.04 2.09 -1.57
N PHE A 20 -10.88 2.48 -0.62
CA PHE A 20 -12.23 1.93 -0.46
C PHE A 20 -13.11 2.24 -1.68
N THR A 21 -13.05 3.46 -2.20
CA THR A 21 -13.79 3.86 -3.40
C THR A 21 -13.38 3.00 -4.60
N VAL A 22 -12.08 2.78 -4.81
CA VAL A 22 -11.59 1.91 -5.89
C VAL A 22 -12.08 0.47 -5.70
N CYS A 23 -11.98 -0.09 -4.49
CA CYS A 23 -12.47 -1.43 -4.20
C CYS A 23 -13.98 -1.58 -4.43
N VAL A 24 -14.79 -0.58 -4.05
CA VAL A 24 -16.24 -0.58 -4.29
C VAL A 24 -16.54 -0.56 -5.79
N ARG A 25 -15.84 0.28 -6.56
CA ARG A 25 -16.00 0.34 -8.03
C ARG A 25 -15.58 -0.96 -8.73
N LEU A 26 -14.63 -1.68 -8.14
CA LEU A 26 -14.19 -3.01 -8.60
C LEU A 26 -15.02 -4.15 -8.00
N GLN A 27 -16.07 -3.85 -7.23
CA GLN A 27 -16.97 -4.82 -6.59
C GLN A 27 -16.24 -5.83 -5.68
N LEU A 28 -15.20 -5.39 -4.98
CA LEU A 28 -14.41 -6.25 -4.10
C LEU A 28 -15.06 -6.42 -2.71
N PRO A 29 -14.95 -7.63 -2.12
CA PRO A 29 -15.29 -7.90 -0.72
C PRO A 29 -14.64 -6.91 0.26
N HIS A 30 -15.27 -6.74 1.43
CA HIS A 30 -14.83 -5.72 2.38
C HIS A 30 -13.45 -6.04 2.97
N GLU A 31 -13.13 -7.31 3.17
CA GLU A 31 -11.88 -7.84 3.71
C GLU A 31 -10.67 -7.40 2.87
N ILE A 32 -10.83 -7.40 1.55
CA ILE A 32 -9.81 -6.91 0.61
C ILE A 32 -9.53 -5.42 0.82
N ARG A 33 -10.56 -4.62 1.14
CA ARG A 33 -10.43 -3.16 1.34
C ARG A 33 -9.54 -2.85 2.53
N TYR A 34 -9.81 -3.50 3.66
CA TYR A 34 -9.02 -3.32 4.87
C TYR A 34 -7.59 -3.81 4.65
N LEU A 35 -7.40 -5.02 4.12
CA LEU A 35 -6.06 -5.55 3.87
C LEU A 35 -5.26 -4.67 2.91
N ALA A 36 -5.88 -4.15 1.85
CA ALA A 36 -5.22 -3.25 0.90
C ALA A 36 -4.72 -1.95 1.56
N VAL A 37 -5.51 -1.36 2.48
CA VAL A 37 -5.09 -0.20 3.27
C VAL A 37 -3.85 -0.56 4.09
N PHE A 38 -3.89 -1.66 4.86
CA PHE A 38 -2.75 -2.05 5.71
C PHE A 38 -1.49 -2.35 4.90
N ILE A 39 -1.62 -3.00 3.73
CA ILE A 39 -0.50 -3.25 2.82
C ILE A 39 0.11 -1.92 2.37
N PHE A 40 -0.73 -0.98 1.92
CA PHE A 40 -0.28 0.31 1.42
C PHE A 40 0.41 1.14 2.49
N THR A 41 -0.21 1.30 3.67
CA THR A 41 0.34 2.12 4.76
C THR A 41 1.63 1.52 5.33
N SER A 42 1.68 0.19 5.48
CA SER A 42 2.90 -0.51 5.90
C SER A 42 4.03 -0.32 4.90
N PHE A 43 3.73 -0.45 3.60
CA PHE A 43 4.71 -0.20 2.55
C PHE A 43 5.24 1.23 2.60
N MET A 44 4.35 2.24 2.68
CA MET A 44 4.75 3.64 2.71
C MET A 44 5.65 3.94 3.91
N ARG A 45 5.27 3.46 5.10
CA ARG A 45 6.05 3.64 6.33
C ARG A 45 7.45 3.02 6.22
N ILE A 46 7.53 1.74 5.86
CA ILE A 46 8.81 1.02 5.78
C ILE A 46 9.68 1.62 4.68
N HIS A 47 9.10 1.88 3.51
CA HIS A 47 9.86 2.42 2.38
C HIS A 47 10.41 3.81 2.66
N SER A 48 9.61 4.71 3.26
CA SER A 48 10.07 6.05 3.62
C SER A 48 11.17 5.99 4.68
N ALA A 49 11.03 5.15 5.70
CA ALA A 49 12.08 4.93 6.71
C ALA A 49 13.38 4.45 6.07
N GLN A 50 13.33 3.42 5.20
CA GLN A 50 14.51 2.93 4.48
C GLN A 50 15.22 4.01 3.66
N VAL A 51 14.46 4.89 3.00
CA VAL A 51 15.01 6.02 2.24
C VAL A 51 15.67 7.03 3.17
N LEU A 52 15.00 7.41 4.26
CA LEU A 52 15.53 8.37 5.23
C LEU A 52 16.82 7.84 5.89
N ASP A 53 16.83 6.57 6.27
CA ASP A 53 18.00 5.89 6.83
C ASP A 53 19.16 5.87 5.83
N PHE A 54 18.88 5.55 4.57
CA PHE A 54 19.89 5.60 3.50
C PHE A 54 20.46 7.02 3.32
N LEU A 55 19.62 8.04 3.28
CA LEU A 55 20.05 9.44 3.11
C LEU A 55 20.80 9.98 4.33
N SER A 56 20.53 9.47 5.53
CA SER A 56 21.25 9.84 6.74
C SER A 56 22.64 9.18 6.79
N TYR A 57 22.75 7.93 6.33
CA TYR A 57 24.00 7.17 6.30
C TYR A 57 25.00 7.69 5.26
N VAL A 58 24.53 8.12 4.09
CA VAL A 58 25.42 8.61 3.03
C VAL A 58 26.00 9.98 3.40
N LYS A 59 27.34 10.08 3.41
CA LYS A 59 28.04 11.36 3.62
C LYS A 59 27.77 12.33 2.46
N MET A 60 26.97 13.35 2.72
CA MET A 60 26.70 14.46 1.80
C MET A 60 26.34 15.73 2.57
N SER A 61 26.41 16.89 1.91
CA SER A 61 25.97 18.15 2.52
C SER A 61 24.47 18.13 2.80
N SER A 62 24.02 18.89 3.81
CA SER A 62 22.61 19.05 4.14
C SER A 62 21.76 19.51 2.94
N SER A 63 22.26 20.48 2.17
CA SER A 63 21.61 20.99 0.97
C SER A 63 21.47 19.95 -0.15
N ARG A 64 22.44 19.04 -0.29
CA ARG A 64 22.36 17.94 -1.24
C ARG A 64 21.36 16.87 -0.77
N ARG A 65 21.37 16.55 0.52
CA ARG A 65 20.43 15.59 1.12
C ARG A 65 18.98 16.02 0.92
N LEU A 66 18.69 17.30 1.16
CA LEU A 66 17.35 17.85 0.95
C LEU A 66 16.87 17.68 -0.50
N ARG A 67 17.72 18.01 -1.49
CA ARG A 67 17.38 17.83 -2.91
C ARG A 67 17.16 16.36 -3.29
N GLU A 68 17.91 15.43 -2.72
CA GLU A 68 17.69 14.00 -2.97
C GLU A 68 16.39 13.52 -2.32
N TRP A 69 16.06 14.01 -1.12
CA TRP A 69 14.76 13.74 -0.49
C TRP A 69 13.59 14.25 -1.33
N GLU A 70 13.63 15.50 -1.78
CA GLU A 70 12.59 16.10 -2.64
C GLU A 70 12.37 15.28 -3.93
N LYS A 71 13.43 14.75 -4.54
CA LYS A 71 13.32 13.86 -5.70
C LYS A 71 12.64 12.55 -5.35
N VAL A 72 12.96 11.94 -4.20
CA VAL A 72 12.33 10.69 -3.76
C VAL A 72 10.86 10.94 -3.45
N GLU A 73 10.54 11.99 -2.71
CA GLU A 73 9.17 12.38 -2.39
C GLU A 73 8.34 12.63 -3.65
N ALA A 74 8.85 13.40 -4.61
CA ALA A 74 8.19 13.62 -5.89
C ALA A 74 7.98 12.33 -6.69
N ASN A 75 8.91 11.36 -6.59
CA ASN A 75 8.76 10.05 -7.23
C ASN A 75 7.75 9.15 -6.52
N LEU A 76 7.64 9.25 -5.19
CA LEU A 76 6.65 8.53 -4.41
C LEU A 76 5.25 9.06 -4.71
N SER A 77 5.07 10.38 -4.63
CA SER A 77 3.82 11.06 -4.96
C SER A 77 3.29 10.68 -6.35
N ARG A 78 4.15 10.71 -7.37
CA ARG A 78 3.79 10.30 -8.74
C ARG A 78 3.37 8.83 -8.87
N GLN A 79 3.83 7.95 -7.98
CA GLN A 79 3.56 6.52 -8.01
C GLN A 79 2.52 6.09 -6.98
N THR A 80 1.99 7.00 -6.16
CA THR A 80 1.06 6.69 -5.07
C THR A 80 -0.15 5.90 -5.55
N THR A 81 -0.82 6.36 -6.61
CA THR A 81 -1.98 5.66 -7.20
C THR A 81 -1.63 4.24 -7.65
N LEU A 82 -0.47 4.06 -8.30
CA LEU A 82 0.01 2.74 -8.70
C LEU A 82 0.23 1.83 -7.48
N ARG A 83 0.80 2.36 -6.39
CA ARG A 83 1.04 1.60 -5.16
C ARG A 83 -0.27 1.23 -4.46
N MET A 84 -1.25 2.12 -4.42
CA MET A 84 -2.59 1.82 -3.88
C MET A 84 -3.25 0.68 -4.67
N LEU A 85 -3.29 0.77 -6.01
CA LEU A 85 -3.91 -0.27 -6.82
C LEU A 85 -3.13 -1.60 -6.81
N SER A 86 -1.80 -1.57 -6.73
CA SER A 86 -1.01 -2.78 -6.50
C SER A 86 -1.27 -3.39 -5.12
N SER A 87 -1.49 -2.59 -4.08
CA SER A 87 -1.84 -3.08 -2.74
C SER A 87 -3.22 -3.78 -2.75
N ILE A 88 -4.19 -3.22 -3.50
CA ILE A 88 -5.49 -3.86 -3.75
C ILE A 88 -5.32 -5.19 -4.48
N GLN A 89 -4.46 -5.22 -5.50
CA GLN A 89 -4.20 -6.43 -6.27
C GLN A 89 -3.56 -7.54 -5.41
N ILE A 90 -2.59 -7.19 -4.58
CA ILE A 90 -1.96 -8.12 -3.62
C ILE A 90 -2.99 -8.65 -2.64
N ALA A 91 -3.79 -7.76 -2.02
CA ALA A 91 -4.84 -8.16 -1.08
C ALA A 91 -5.86 -9.13 -1.73
N SER A 92 -6.26 -8.85 -2.97
CA SER A 92 -7.16 -9.71 -3.73
C SER A 92 -6.55 -11.08 -4.01
N LYS A 93 -5.26 -11.17 -4.37
CA LYS A 93 -4.57 -12.45 -4.56
C LYS A 93 -4.37 -13.22 -3.25
N ALA A 94 -4.18 -12.51 -2.15
CA ALA A 94 -3.96 -13.12 -0.83
C ALA A 94 -5.25 -13.73 -0.25
N LEU A 95 -6.41 -13.12 -0.51
CA LEU A 95 -7.69 -13.51 0.08
C LEU A 95 -8.61 -14.28 -0.89
N SER A 96 -8.44 -14.13 -2.20
CA SER A 96 -9.32 -14.74 -3.21
C SER A 96 -8.59 -15.82 -4.00
N TYR A 97 -8.89 -17.09 -3.71
CA TYR A 97 -8.25 -18.26 -4.34
C TYR A 97 -8.63 -18.47 -5.81
N HIS A 98 -9.83 -18.05 -6.26
CA HIS A 98 -10.33 -18.34 -7.61
C HIS A 98 -10.69 -17.11 -8.46
N ASP A 99 -10.82 -15.91 -7.88
CA ASP A 99 -11.35 -14.73 -8.59
C ASP A 99 -10.53 -13.44 -8.29
N SER A 100 -9.21 -13.60 -8.16
CA SER A 100 -8.33 -12.47 -7.86
C SER A 100 -8.26 -11.45 -9.00
N LEU A 101 -8.09 -10.17 -8.65
CA LEU A 101 -7.91 -9.10 -9.63
C LEU A 101 -6.71 -9.35 -10.55
N SER A 102 -7.00 -9.46 -11.84
CA SER A 102 -5.98 -9.58 -12.88
C SER A 102 -5.23 -8.26 -13.08
N SER A 103 -3.97 -8.34 -13.52
CA SER A 103 -3.19 -7.14 -13.86
C SER A 103 -3.83 -6.35 -15.01
N LYS A 104 -4.63 -7.00 -15.87
CA LYS A 104 -5.41 -6.34 -16.92
C LYS A 104 -6.51 -5.44 -16.33
N GLN A 105 -7.25 -5.92 -15.33
CA GLN A 105 -8.27 -5.12 -14.63
C GLN A 105 -7.64 -3.92 -13.93
N ILE A 106 -6.51 -4.12 -13.23
CA ILE A 106 -5.76 -3.03 -12.58
C ILE A 106 -5.29 -1.99 -13.60
N CYS A 107 -4.67 -2.40 -14.71
CA CYS A 107 -4.27 -1.47 -15.76
C CYS A 107 -5.47 -0.74 -16.39
N SER A 108 -6.63 -1.38 -16.50
CA SER A 108 -7.85 -0.72 -16.96
C SER A 108 -8.34 0.35 -15.98
N CYS A 109 -8.31 0.04 -14.68
CA CYS A 109 -8.66 0.99 -13.63
C CYS A 109 -7.69 2.17 -13.60
N LEU A 110 -6.37 1.91 -13.64
CA LEU A 110 -5.34 2.96 -13.72
C LEU A 110 -5.58 3.89 -14.93
N ARG A 111 -5.90 3.34 -16.10
CA ARG A 111 -6.22 4.14 -17.29
C ARG A 111 -7.45 5.01 -17.10
N SER A 112 -8.50 4.50 -16.44
CA SER A 112 -9.69 5.29 -16.13
C SER A 112 -9.42 6.44 -15.15
N LEU A 113 -8.34 6.36 -14.38
CA LEU A 113 -7.86 7.38 -13.46
C LEU A 113 -6.83 8.33 -14.10
N GLY A 114 -6.56 8.20 -15.40
CA GLY A 114 -5.60 9.02 -16.14
C GLY A 114 -4.16 8.48 -16.17
N PHE A 115 -3.91 7.26 -15.67
CA PHE A 115 -2.58 6.67 -15.59
C PHE A 115 -2.36 5.54 -16.61
N ALA A 116 -1.42 5.74 -17.54
CA ALA A 116 -1.09 4.77 -18.59
C ALA A 116 0.00 3.77 -18.17
N TYR A 117 -0.26 2.95 -17.16
CA TYR A 117 0.68 1.90 -16.73
C TYR A 117 0.52 0.58 -17.49
N THR A 118 1.64 -0.07 -17.79
CA THR A 118 1.68 -1.42 -18.36
C THR A 118 1.50 -2.49 -17.28
N GLN A 119 1.08 -3.70 -17.67
CA GLN A 119 0.96 -4.83 -16.73
C GLN A 119 2.32 -5.18 -16.11
N ARG A 120 3.41 -5.03 -16.87
CA ARG A 120 4.78 -5.20 -16.37
C ARG A 120 5.14 -4.16 -15.30
N ALA A 121 4.66 -2.91 -15.44
CA ALA A 121 4.84 -1.89 -14.41
C ALA A 121 4.02 -2.20 -13.15
N ALA A 122 2.78 -2.67 -13.30
CA ALA A 122 1.96 -3.13 -12.19
C ALA A 122 2.62 -4.30 -11.44
N LEU A 123 3.11 -5.32 -12.15
CA LEU A 123 3.82 -6.45 -11.54
C LEU A 123 5.09 -6.00 -10.79
N LYS A 124 5.90 -5.10 -11.38
CA LYS A 124 7.08 -4.55 -10.71
C LYS A 124 6.69 -3.77 -9.44
N SER A 125 5.56 -3.08 -9.46
CA SER A 125 5.02 -2.40 -8.29
C SER A 125 4.64 -3.39 -7.19
N GLU A 126 3.93 -4.46 -7.54
CA GLU A 126 3.57 -5.53 -6.59
C GLU A 126 4.82 -6.16 -5.95
N LEU A 127 5.81 -6.54 -6.77
CA LEU A 127 7.07 -7.10 -6.28
C LEU A 127 7.83 -6.14 -5.37
N ARG A 128 7.78 -4.83 -5.65
CA ARG A 128 8.43 -3.82 -4.80
C ARG A 128 7.76 -3.76 -3.44
N ILE A 129 6.42 -3.74 -3.41
CA ILE A 129 5.65 -3.74 -2.16
C ILE A 129 5.98 -5.00 -1.36
N LEU A 130 5.85 -6.18 -1.98
CA LEU A 130 6.11 -7.47 -1.31
C LEU A 130 7.52 -7.56 -0.76
N LYS A 131 8.55 -7.17 -1.53
CA LYS A 131 9.94 -7.15 -1.04
C LYS A 131 10.15 -6.18 0.10
N THR A 132 9.48 -5.03 0.09
CA THR A 132 9.59 -4.04 1.19
C THR A 132 8.95 -4.56 2.47
N LEU A 133 7.91 -5.40 2.35
CA LEU A 133 7.24 -6.06 3.46
C LEU A 133 7.87 -7.41 3.84
N ASP A 134 9.04 -7.75 3.28
CA ASP A 134 9.69 -9.06 3.46
C ASP A 134 8.75 -10.25 3.18
N PHE A 135 7.82 -10.09 2.22
CA PHE A 135 6.76 -11.04 1.86
C PHE A 135 5.79 -11.39 3.02
N CYS A 136 5.83 -10.63 4.11
CA CYS A 136 4.94 -10.77 5.26
C CYS A 136 3.80 -9.75 5.16
N LEU A 137 2.62 -10.21 4.74
CA LEU A 137 1.45 -9.33 4.67
C LEU A 137 0.92 -8.98 6.08
N PRO A 138 0.49 -7.73 6.31
CA PRO A 138 -0.11 -7.34 7.58
C PRO A 138 -1.42 -8.08 7.81
N GLN A 139 -1.71 -8.37 9.08
CA GLN A 139 -2.97 -9.00 9.48
C GLN A 139 -4.08 -7.95 9.52
N SER A 140 -5.23 -8.26 8.92
CA SER A 140 -6.42 -7.42 9.06
C SER A 140 -7.00 -7.59 10.46
N PRO A 141 -7.24 -6.50 11.23
CA PRO A 141 -7.88 -6.58 12.54
C PRO A 141 -9.26 -7.24 12.49
N LEU A 142 -9.94 -7.22 11.33
CA LEU A 142 -11.25 -7.82 11.15
C LEU A 142 -11.29 -9.30 11.54
N VAL A 143 -10.26 -10.07 11.24
CA VAL A 143 -10.25 -11.51 11.52
C VAL A 143 -10.26 -11.74 13.03
N TYR A 144 -9.51 -10.94 13.79
CA TYR A 144 -9.51 -10.99 15.25
C TYR A 144 -10.82 -10.51 15.83
N SER A 145 -11.37 -9.40 15.31
CA SER A 145 -12.67 -8.89 15.74
C SER A 145 -13.79 -9.91 15.51
N GLU A 146 -13.84 -10.57 14.34
CA GLU A 146 -14.81 -11.63 14.08
C GLU A 146 -14.63 -12.82 15.02
N THR A 147 -13.38 -13.25 15.25
CA THR A 147 -13.10 -14.40 16.12
C THR A 147 -13.52 -14.09 17.57
N LEU A 148 -13.25 -12.87 18.04
CA LEU A 148 -13.68 -12.40 19.35
C LEU A 148 -15.19 -12.33 19.45
N LEU A 149 -15.87 -11.75 18.46
CA LEU A 149 -17.34 -11.68 18.42
C LEU A 149 -17.97 -13.07 18.45
N LYS A 150 -17.46 -14.00 17.63
CA LYS A 150 -17.88 -15.41 17.63
C LYS A 150 -17.67 -16.06 19.01
N SER A 151 -16.57 -15.74 19.71
CA SER A 151 -16.31 -16.27 21.05
C SER A 151 -17.27 -15.75 22.12
N VAL A 152 -17.81 -14.54 21.96
CA VAL A 152 -18.79 -13.94 22.88
C VAL A 152 -20.24 -14.20 22.46
N GLY A 153 -20.46 -15.05 21.45
CA GLY A 153 -21.80 -15.46 20.98
C GLY A 153 -22.49 -14.46 20.04
N TRP A 154 -21.71 -13.60 19.38
CA TRP A 154 -22.16 -12.69 18.32
C TRP A 154 -21.75 -13.19 16.94
#